data_AF-A0A2R7Y7T3-F1
#
_entry.id   AF-A0A2R7Y7T3-F1
#
_cell.length_a   1.000
_cell.length_b   1.000
_cell.length_c   1.000
_cell.angle_alpha   90.00
_cell.angle_beta   90.00
_cell.angle_gamma   90.00
#
_symmetry.space_group_name_H-M   'P 1'
#
loop_
_entity.id
_entity.type
_entity.pdbx_description
1 polymer ?
#
loop_
_entity_poly.entity_id
_entity_poly.type
_entity_poly.pdbx_seq_one_letter_code
_entity_poly.pdbx_strand_id
1 'polypeptide(L)'
;MVSKLNLKLKVFKSQGFRIALLIVLTTAFVISTAGLVYSYSVPTATREVYTYVKVSQKFSVDYVAYVKESLIYDNRTVITSREPIYFKLLKGLNVTYTYVLTSETPIKNVRGSYTVTLALNTTSWSKTFTIAGGDLSEVLNKTNYLYINFTELFDYISKVDKEVGGSSKTYDIIYYFSFKPTITAVVNNSKTLTYQLSLTPKVKVSYEVGKSVIDFTVQDTEKEFKDTYELINPTYVRVFGLTLDLSVFRLASMTSSFICSGLIAFIAITSTISSSREKPLVDKLINKYKDIIIASTSDEIGTTQASRKVVLTDFKDMVKVATIRKKPIIKVSNEAGSNVRFILVDDDVIYEYIPSEESFKIQK
;
A
#
# COMPACT_ATOMS: atom_id res chain seq x y z
N MET A 1 -4.52 -24.70 53.97
CA MET A 1 -4.32 -23.98 52.69
C MET A 1 -5.61 -23.81 51.86
N VAL A 2 -6.65 -24.63 52.08
CA VAL A 2 -7.94 -24.57 51.33
C VAL A 2 -8.84 -23.37 51.71
N SER A 3 -8.75 -22.88 52.95
CA SER A 3 -9.58 -21.75 53.44
C SER A 3 -9.29 -20.41 52.72
N LYS A 4 -8.04 -20.13 52.31
CA LYS A 4 -7.68 -18.90 51.59
C LYS A 4 -8.16 -18.87 50.13
N LEU A 5 -8.46 -20.03 49.54
CA LEU A 5 -8.95 -20.11 48.15
C LEU A 5 -10.44 -19.73 48.04
N ASN A 6 -11.25 -20.13 49.02
CA ASN A 6 -12.68 -19.80 49.06
C ASN A 6 -12.96 -18.30 49.29
N LEU A 7 -12.04 -17.59 49.95
CA LEU A 7 -12.17 -16.15 50.19
C LEU A 7 -11.90 -15.32 48.92
N LYS A 8 -11.01 -15.78 48.03
CA LYS A 8 -10.74 -15.12 46.73
C LYS A 8 -11.88 -15.29 45.72
N LEU A 9 -12.61 -16.40 45.76
CA LEU A 9 -13.76 -16.65 44.87
C LEU A 9 -15.01 -15.85 45.26
N LYS A 10 -15.14 -15.45 46.53
CA LYS A 10 -16.28 -14.63 47.01
C LYS A 10 -16.15 -13.15 46.57
N VAL A 11 -14.93 -12.63 46.43
CA VAL A 11 -14.66 -11.27 45.93
C VAL A 11 -15.06 -11.12 44.44
N PHE A 12 -14.90 -12.19 43.65
CA PHE A 12 -15.32 -12.23 42.22
C PHE A 12 -16.84 -12.24 42.00
N LYS A 13 -17.64 -12.39 43.07
CA LYS A 13 -19.10 -12.26 43.05
C LYS A 13 -19.60 -10.85 43.42
N SER A 14 -18.73 -9.95 43.88
CA SER A 14 -19.11 -8.56 44.12
C SER A 14 -19.39 -7.85 42.78
N GLN A 15 -20.62 -7.37 42.59
CA GLN A 15 -21.00 -6.61 41.39
C GLN A 15 -20.08 -5.40 41.16
N GLY A 16 -19.62 -4.74 42.23
CA GLY A 16 -18.73 -3.58 42.14
C GLY A 16 -17.34 -3.91 41.55
N PHE A 17 -16.79 -5.09 41.85
CA PHE A 17 -15.51 -5.51 41.29
C PHE A 17 -15.60 -5.78 39.78
N ARG A 18 -16.72 -6.33 39.32
CA ARG A 18 -16.97 -6.60 37.89
C ARG A 18 -17.11 -5.31 37.09
N ILE A 19 -17.80 -4.32 37.64
CA ILE A 19 -17.96 -2.99 37.02
C ILE A 19 -16.60 -2.28 36.93
N ALA A 20 -15.81 -2.27 38.01
CA ALA A 20 -14.47 -1.69 37.99
C ALA A 20 -13.55 -2.38 36.96
N LEU A 21 -13.58 -3.71 36.89
CA LEU A 21 -12.80 -4.48 35.91
C LEU A 21 -13.23 -4.18 34.46
N LEU A 22 -14.54 -4.06 34.21
CA LEU A 22 -15.07 -3.69 32.89
C LEU A 22 -14.58 -2.29 32.47
N ILE A 23 -14.64 -1.30 33.37
CA ILE A 23 -14.17 0.06 33.08
C ILE A 23 -12.69 0.05 32.67
N VAL A 24 -11.85 -0.69 33.41
CA VAL A 24 -10.42 -0.81 33.10
C VAL A 24 -10.20 -1.50 31.75
N LEU A 25 -10.88 -2.63 31.50
CA LEU A 25 -10.76 -3.38 30.23
C LEU A 25 -11.25 -2.57 29.03
N THR A 26 -12.36 -1.84 29.16
CA THR A 26 -12.88 -0.98 28.10
C THR A 26 -11.93 0.19 27.82
N THR A 27 -11.37 0.80 28.86
CA THR A 27 -10.37 1.88 28.69
C THR A 27 -9.12 1.37 27.98
N ALA A 28 -8.60 0.21 28.41
CA ALA A 28 -7.46 -0.44 27.75
C ALA A 28 -7.77 -0.79 26.29
N PHE A 29 -8.96 -1.30 25.99
CA PHE A 29 -9.39 -1.61 24.63
C PHE A 29 -9.43 -0.37 23.73
N VAL A 30 -9.98 0.75 24.23
CA VAL A 30 -10.03 2.01 23.47
C VAL A 30 -8.62 2.52 23.18
N ILE A 31 -7.72 2.51 24.17
CA ILE A 31 -6.33 2.94 24.00
C ILE A 31 -5.60 2.05 22.98
N SER A 32 -5.74 0.73 23.08
CA SER A 32 -5.10 -0.22 22.16
C SER A 32 -5.63 -0.10 20.74
N THR A 33 -6.94 0.14 20.58
CA THR A 33 -7.55 0.36 19.26
C THR A 33 -7.08 1.67 18.64
N ALA A 34 -7.02 2.75 19.43
CA ALA A 34 -6.48 4.04 18.97
C ALA A 34 -5.00 3.92 18.58
N GLY A 35 -4.20 3.21 19.37
CA GLY A 35 -2.81 2.89 19.06
C GLY A 35 -2.66 2.10 17.76
N LEU A 36 -3.54 1.12 17.53
CA LEU A 36 -3.57 0.36 16.28
C LEU A 36 -3.88 1.27 15.08
N VAL A 37 -4.95 2.07 15.14
CA VAL A 37 -5.32 3.00 14.06
C VAL A 37 -4.17 3.95 13.73
N TYR A 38 -3.57 4.58 14.77
CA TYR A 38 -2.40 5.43 14.59
C TYR A 38 -1.25 4.68 13.93
N SER A 39 -0.93 3.48 14.42
CA SER A 39 0.19 2.71 13.92
C SER A 39 0.04 2.29 12.46
N TYR A 40 -1.18 2.08 11.97
CA TYR A 40 -1.47 1.79 10.56
C TYR A 40 -1.46 3.04 9.67
N SER A 41 -1.71 4.22 10.24
CA SER A 41 -1.60 5.50 9.51
C SER A 41 -0.17 5.92 9.24
N VAL A 42 0.82 5.36 9.96
CA VAL A 42 2.25 5.66 9.81
C VAL A 42 2.95 4.51 9.08
N PRO A 43 3.79 4.76 8.06
CA PRO A 43 4.55 3.70 7.40
C PRO A 43 5.61 3.08 8.34
N THR A 44 5.82 1.77 8.22
CA THR A 44 6.76 0.98 9.05
C THR A 44 8.23 1.30 8.83
N ALA A 45 8.55 1.83 7.66
CA ALA A 45 9.88 2.32 7.35
C ALA A 45 9.77 3.57 6.49
N THR A 46 10.74 4.46 6.68
CA THR A 46 10.99 5.58 5.78
C THR A 46 12.08 5.15 4.80
N ARG A 47 11.84 5.43 3.51
CA ARG A 47 12.82 5.16 2.45
C ARG A 47 13.49 6.46 2.09
N GLU A 48 14.79 6.53 2.33
CA GLU A 48 15.61 7.65 1.88
C GLU A 48 16.42 7.19 0.66
N VAL A 49 16.26 7.89 -0.45
CA VAL A 49 16.99 7.61 -1.69
C VAL A 49 18.21 8.51 -1.74
N TYR A 50 19.39 7.90 -1.71
CA TYR A 50 20.66 8.60 -1.84
C TYR A 50 21.28 8.28 -3.21
N THR A 51 21.90 9.28 -3.84
CA THR A 51 22.56 9.11 -5.14
C THR A 51 24.04 8.82 -4.92
N TYR A 52 24.52 7.67 -5.39
CA TYR A 52 25.94 7.33 -5.35
C TYR A 52 26.73 8.06 -6.43
N VAL A 53 26.21 8.07 -7.65
CA VAL A 53 26.88 8.65 -8.81
C VAL A 53 25.84 9.24 -9.75
N LYS A 54 26.12 10.45 -10.22
CA LYS A 54 25.35 11.12 -11.26
C LYS A 54 26.32 11.63 -12.32
N VAL A 55 26.21 11.07 -13.51
CA VAL A 55 27.10 11.37 -14.64
C VAL A 55 26.26 11.83 -15.82
N SER A 56 26.56 13.01 -16.36
CA SER A 56 25.96 13.50 -17.60
C SER A 56 26.97 13.42 -18.75
N GLN A 57 26.49 12.87 -19.86
CA GLN A 57 27.21 12.83 -21.12
C GLN A 57 26.54 13.78 -22.10
N LYS A 58 27.31 14.71 -22.67
CA LYS A 58 26.82 15.70 -23.61
C LYS A 58 27.65 15.67 -24.89
N PHE A 59 26.96 15.63 -26.02
CA PHE A 59 27.51 15.74 -27.35
C PHE A 59 27.00 17.02 -27.98
N SER A 60 27.92 17.86 -28.43
CA SER A 60 27.63 19.09 -29.13
C SER A 60 28.24 19.02 -30.51
N VAL A 61 27.51 19.52 -31.51
CA VAL A 61 27.94 19.51 -32.89
C VAL A 61 27.55 20.82 -33.55
N ASP A 62 28.47 21.33 -34.36
CA ASP A 62 28.26 22.46 -35.26
C ASP A 62 28.92 22.12 -36.60
N TYR A 63 28.61 22.89 -37.63
CA TYR A 63 29.21 22.67 -38.94
C TYR A 63 29.39 23.94 -39.75
N VAL A 64 30.35 23.83 -40.66
CA VAL A 64 30.59 24.81 -41.73
C VAL A 64 30.49 24.06 -43.05
N ALA A 65 29.67 24.56 -43.98
CA ALA A 65 29.50 23.95 -45.29
C ALA A 65 30.31 24.68 -46.34
N TYR A 66 31.02 23.91 -47.17
CA TYR A 66 31.74 24.39 -48.34
C TYR A 66 30.84 24.24 -49.56
N VAL A 67 30.61 25.34 -50.25
CA VAL A 67 29.71 25.42 -51.41
C VAL A 67 30.45 25.90 -52.65
N LYS A 68 29.87 25.62 -53.82
CA LYS A 68 30.27 26.21 -55.10
C LYS A 68 29.95 27.70 -55.10
N GLU A 69 30.81 28.49 -55.73
CA GLU A 69 30.55 29.90 -55.99
C GLU A 69 29.22 30.03 -56.74
N SER A 70 28.34 30.89 -56.24
CA SER A 70 27.02 31.10 -56.81
C SER A 70 26.47 32.47 -56.40
N LEU A 71 25.55 32.98 -57.21
CA LEU A 71 24.83 34.22 -56.93
C LEU A 71 23.98 34.13 -55.66
N ILE A 72 23.55 32.93 -55.27
CA ILE A 72 22.71 32.71 -54.07
C ILE A 72 23.47 33.05 -52.78
N TYR A 73 24.79 32.85 -52.77
CA TYR A 73 25.64 33.12 -51.61
C TYR A 73 26.60 34.29 -51.84
N ASP A 74 26.31 35.19 -52.78
CA ASP A 74 27.17 36.34 -53.11
C ASP A 74 28.62 35.93 -53.44
N ASN A 75 28.77 34.81 -54.17
CA ASN A 75 30.06 34.18 -54.52
C ASN A 75 30.91 33.72 -53.32
N ARG A 76 30.34 33.61 -52.12
CA ARG A 76 30.99 32.96 -50.98
C ARG A 76 31.09 31.45 -51.20
N THR A 77 32.19 30.86 -50.76
CA THR A 77 32.45 29.41 -50.83
C THR A 77 32.26 28.70 -49.50
N VAL A 78 32.00 29.46 -48.43
CA VAL A 78 31.86 28.97 -47.06
C VAL A 78 30.60 29.59 -46.46
N ILE A 79 29.71 28.73 -45.97
CA ILE A 79 28.47 29.12 -45.30
C ILE A 79 28.39 28.48 -43.92
N THR A 80 27.69 29.16 -43.00
CA THR A 80 27.51 28.69 -41.62
C THR A 80 26.23 27.90 -41.47
N SER A 81 26.05 27.21 -40.33
CA SER A 81 24.89 26.38 -40.02
C SER A 81 23.53 27.11 -39.97
N ARG A 82 23.52 28.44 -40.12
CA ARG A 82 22.30 29.27 -40.11
C ARG A 82 21.72 29.55 -41.49
N GLU A 83 22.48 29.28 -42.55
CA GLU A 83 22.05 29.53 -43.93
C GLU A 83 21.54 28.22 -44.57
N PRO A 84 20.48 28.27 -45.40
CA PRO A 84 19.98 27.07 -46.06
C PRO A 84 21.03 26.50 -47.01
N ILE A 85 21.30 25.19 -46.91
CA ILE A 85 22.32 24.53 -47.73
C ILE A 85 21.64 23.94 -48.97
N TYR A 86 21.86 24.57 -50.12
CA TYR A 86 21.40 24.04 -51.40
C TYR A 86 22.23 22.84 -51.85
N PHE A 87 21.56 21.69 -52.05
CA PHE A 87 22.20 20.41 -52.35
C PHE A 87 23.17 20.46 -53.54
N LYS A 88 22.74 21.05 -54.66
CA LYS A 88 23.55 21.13 -55.90
C LYS A 88 24.83 21.98 -55.74
N LEU A 89 24.85 22.85 -54.75
CA LEU A 89 25.96 23.75 -54.46
C LEU A 89 26.90 23.17 -53.39
N LEU A 90 26.47 22.21 -52.58
CA LEU A 90 27.29 21.61 -51.54
C LEU A 90 28.46 20.81 -52.13
N LYS A 91 29.69 21.15 -51.70
CA LYS A 91 30.91 20.39 -52.02
C LYS A 91 31.32 19.49 -50.87
N GLY A 92 31.26 20.02 -49.66
CA GLY A 92 31.70 19.33 -48.45
C GLY A 92 31.23 20.02 -47.18
N LEU A 93 31.41 19.35 -46.06
CA LEU A 93 30.94 19.84 -44.76
C LEU A 93 32.01 19.51 -43.71
N ASN A 94 32.45 20.52 -42.96
CA ASN A 94 33.35 20.33 -41.84
C ASN A 94 32.53 20.35 -40.55
N VAL A 95 32.33 19.16 -39.99
CA VAL A 95 31.63 18.96 -38.72
C VAL A 95 32.61 19.20 -37.59
N THR A 96 32.30 20.13 -36.70
CA THR A 96 33.01 20.30 -35.44
C THR A 96 32.17 19.64 -34.35
N TYR A 97 32.75 18.72 -33.59
CA TYR A 97 32.04 18.03 -32.53
C TYR A 97 32.84 17.95 -31.23
N THR A 98 32.12 17.94 -30.12
CA THR A 98 32.68 17.89 -28.77
C THR A 98 31.88 16.90 -27.95
N TYR A 99 32.57 15.94 -27.35
CA TYR A 99 32.00 15.02 -26.38
C TYR A 99 32.49 15.36 -24.98
N VAL A 100 31.56 15.66 -24.08
CA VAL A 100 31.83 16.08 -22.70
C VAL A 100 31.22 15.09 -21.73
N LEU A 101 32.01 14.66 -20.75
CA LEU A 101 31.55 13.83 -19.64
C LEU A 101 31.72 14.62 -18.34
N THR A 102 30.62 14.83 -17.63
CA THR A 102 30.57 15.55 -16.35
C THR A 102 30.00 14.65 -15.27
N SER A 103 30.48 14.78 -14.04
CA SER A 103 30.02 14.00 -12.90
C SER A 103 30.00 14.86 -11.65
N GLU A 104 28.97 14.67 -10.83
CA GLU A 104 28.88 15.31 -9.51
C GLU A 104 29.83 14.65 -8.50
N THR A 105 30.16 13.37 -8.71
CA THR A 105 31.13 12.65 -7.88
C THR A 105 32.50 12.60 -8.53
N PRO A 106 33.59 12.64 -7.72
CA PRO A 106 34.96 12.56 -8.24
C PRO A 106 35.18 11.27 -9.05
N ILE A 107 35.60 11.45 -10.30
CA ILE A 107 36.01 10.34 -11.17
C ILE A 107 37.52 10.14 -11.05
N LYS A 108 37.94 8.93 -10.70
CA LYS A 108 39.36 8.55 -10.63
C LYS A 108 39.96 8.30 -12.01
N ASN A 109 39.19 7.69 -12.89
CA ASN A 109 39.65 7.27 -14.21
C ASN A 109 38.48 7.16 -15.20
N VAL A 110 38.73 7.53 -16.45
CA VAL A 110 37.82 7.34 -17.58
C VAL A 110 38.60 6.62 -18.67
N ARG A 111 38.09 5.47 -19.11
CA ARG A 111 38.62 4.73 -20.26
C ARG A 111 37.49 4.39 -21.20
N GLY A 112 37.78 3.96 -22.42
CA GLY A 112 36.76 3.48 -23.33
C GLY A 112 37.17 3.70 -24.76
N SER A 113 36.21 3.51 -25.65
CA SER A 113 36.41 3.75 -27.08
C SER A 113 35.33 4.64 -27.64
N TYR A 114 35.66 5.25 -28.77
CA TYR A 114 34.68 5.90 -29.64
C TYR A 114 34.73 5.29 -31.03
N THR A 115 33.63 5.38 -31.75
CA THR A 115 33.54 4.97 -33.15
C THR A 115 32.56 5.88 -33.87
N VAL A 116 32.93 6.32 -35.07
CA VAL A 116 32.09 7.09 -35.96
C VAL A 116 31.73 6.22 -37.15
N THR A 117 30.44 5.94 -37.30
CA THR A 117 29.90 5.12 -38.39
C THR A 117 29.02 5.96 -39.29
N LEU A 118 29.29 5.94 -40.58
CA LEU A 118 28.41 6.48 -41.61
C LEU A 118 27.45 5.39 -42.09
N ALA A 119 26.17 5.67 -42.06
CA ALA A 119 25.14 4.91 -42.72
C ALA A 119 24.56 5.72 -43.89
N LEU A 120 24.60 5.12 -45.08
CA LEU A 120 23.91 5.59 -46.26
C LEU A 120 22.65 4.76 -46.42
N ASN A 121 21.51 5.40 -46.25
CA ASN A 121 20.20 4.77 -46.36
C ASN A 121 19.44 5.39 -47.53
N THR A 122 18.97 4.54 -48.43
CA THR A 122 18.09 4.94 -49.53
C THR A 122 16.80 4.10 -49.47
N THR A 123 15.87 4.36 -50.39
CA THR A 123 14.67 3.53 -50.54
C THR A 123 14.99 2.11 -51.00
N SER A 124 16.13 1.90 -51.66
CA SER A 124 16.43 0.66 -52.37
C SER A 124 17.59 -0.13 -51.76
N TRP A 125 18.48 0.53 -51.03
CA TRP A 125 19.63 -0.12 -50.39
C TRP A 125 20.10 0.66 -49.16
N SER A 126 20.90 0.00 -48.34
CA SER A 126 21.57 0.61 -47.19
C SER A 126 22.99 0.08 -47.10
N LYS A 127 23.94 0.96 -46.72
CA LYS A 127 25.33 0.57 -46.48
C LYS A 127 25.91 1.34 -45.32
N THR A 128 26.74 0.67 -44.52
CA THR A 128 27.40 1.27 -43.36
C THR A 128 28.91 1.17 -43.49
N PHE A 129 29.61 2.19 -43.00
CA PHE A 129 31.06 2.32 -43.04
C PHE A 129 31.56 2.87 -41.72
N THR A 130 32.61 2.27 -41.16
CA THR A 130 33.32 2.87 -40.03
C THR A 130 34.34 3.85 -40.56
N ILE A 131 34.19 5.14 -40.23
CA ILE A 131 35.06 6.22 -40.72
C ILE A 131 36.21 6.48 -39.76
N ALA A 132 35.91 6.48 -38.47
CA ALA A 132 36.89 6.76 -37.43
C ALA A 132 36.59 5.90 -36.19
N GLY A 133 37.63 5.65 -35.41
CA GLY A 133 37.51 4.99 -34.12
C GLY A 133 38.86 4.96 -33.41
N GLY A 134 38.81 4.93 -32.09
CA GLY A 134 40.01 5.04 -31.27
C GLY A 134 39.69 5.01 -29.78
N ASP A 135 40.68 5.40 -28.98
CA ASP A 135 40.52 5.53 -27.53
C ASP A 135 39.72 6.79 -27.18
N LEU A 136 38.85 6.70 -26.18
CA LEU A 136 38.00 7.82 -25.76
C LEU A 136 38.82 9.04 -25.32
N SER A 137 40.04 8.87 -24.81
CA SER A 137 40.94 9.95 -24.39
C SER A 137 41.35 10.91 -25.53
N GLU A 138 41.25 10.46 -26.78
CA GLU A 138 41.49 11.30 -27.96
C GLU A 138 40.42 12.38 -28.12
N VAL A 139 39.17 12.05 -27.77
CA VAL A 139 37.99 12.89 -28.05
C VAL A 139 37.34 13.48 -26.79
N LEU A 140 37.60 12.91 -25.61
CA LEU A 140 36.99 13.31 -24.35
C LEU A 140 37.34 14.75 -23.98
N ASN A 141 36.32 15.57 -23.76
CA ASN A 141 36.42 16.99 -23.41
C ASN A 141 37.26 17.81 -24.40
N LYS A 142 37.35 17.34 -25.65
CA LYS A 142 38.12 17.98 -26.73
C LYS A 142 37.21 18.28 -27.91
N THR A 143 37.56 19.34 -28.63
CA THR A 143 36.93 19.67 -29.91
C THR A 143 37.62 18.92 -31.02
N ASN A 144 36.83 18.22 -31.83
CA ASN A 144 37.29 17.38 -32.92
C ASN A 144 36.62 17.78 -34.22
N TYR A 145 37.23 17.41 -35.34
CA TYR A 145 36.79 17.80 -36.67
C TYR A 145 36.59 16.56 -37.54
N LEU A 146 35.53 16.57 -38.34
CA LEU A 146 35.26 15.56 -39.35
C LEU A 146 34.89 16.27 -40.65
N TYR A 147 35.77 16.15 -41.64
CA TYR A 147 35.49 16.63 -42.99
C TYR A 147 34.73 15.57 -43.78
N ILE A 148 33.60 15.97 -44.36
CA ILE A 148 32.75 15.13 -45.20
C ILE A 148 32.82 15.66 -46.61
N ASN A 149 33.38 14.87 -47.52
CA ASN A 149 33.37 15.19 -48.95
C ASN A 149 32.06 14.70 -49.59
N PHE A 150 31.09 15.60 -49.71
CA PHE A 150 29.80 15.28 -50.32
C PHE A 150 29.90 15.02 -51.82
N THR A 151 30.89 15.59 -52.50
CA THR A 151 31.11 15.33 -53.94
C THR A 151 31.44 13.85 -54.16
N GLU A 152 32.43 13.32 -53.45
CA GLU A 152 32.80 11.91 -53.52
C GLU A 152 31.67 10.98 -53.04
N LEU A 153 30.95 11.41 -51.99
CA LEU A 153 29.85 10.63 -51.44
C LEU A 153 28.70 10.45 -52.43
N PHE A 154 28.31 11.54 -53.12
CA PHE A 154 27.25 11.45 -54.13
C PHE A 154 27.71 10.72 -55.39
N ASP A 155 28.98 10.83 -55.77
CA ASP A 155 29.56 10.01 -56.84
C ASP A 155 29.49 8.51 -56.47
N TYR A 156 29.78 8.16 -55.23
CA TYR A 156 29.63 6.79 -54.72
C TYR A 156 28.17 6.32 -54.78
N ILE A 157 27.24 7.11 -54.24
CA ILE A 157 25.80 6.80 -54.26
C ILE A 157 25.32 6.59 -55.70
N SER A 158 25.71 7.46 -56.64
CA SER A 158 25.32 7.35 -58.06
C SER A 158 25.83 6.07 -58.72
N LYS A 159 27.04 5.62 -58.37
CA LYS A 159 27.59 4.34 -58.86
C LYS A 159 26.78 3.15 -58.34
N VAL A 160 26.47 3.13 -57.03
CA VAL A 160 25.67 2.05 -56.43
C VAL A 160 24.27 2.03 -57.03
N ASP A 161 23.61 3.19 -57.17
CA ASP A 161 22.29 3.30 -57.78
C ASP A 161 22.27 2.72 -59.21
N LYS A 162 23.30 3.00 -60.02
CA LYS A 162 23.46 2.41 -61.37
C LYS A 162 23.65 0.89 -61.32
N GLU A 163 24.42 0.36 -60.36
CA GLU A 163 24.65 -1.08 -60.20
C GLU A 163 23.37 -1.83 -59.81
N VAL A 164 22.54 -1.25 -58.93
CA VAL A 164 21.25 -1.86 -58.55
C VAL A 164 20.13 -1.61 -59.56
N GLY A 165 20.42 -0.91 -60.68
CA GLY A 165 19.45 -0.59 -61.72
C GLY A 165 18.34 0.37 -61.26
N GLY A 166 18.60 1.17 -60.22
CA GLY A 166 17.62 2.04 -59.58
C GLY A 166 18.02 3.51 -59.57
N SER A 167 17.09 4.37 -59.16
CA SER A 167 17.39 5.73 -58.73
C SER A 167 16.58 6.00 -57.46
N SER A 168 17.26 6.36 -56.39
CA SER A 168 16.59 6.60 -55.12
C SER A 168 16.00 8.02 -55.10
N LYS A 169 14.79 8.15 -54.56
CA LYS A 169 14.16 9.48 -54.38
C LYS A 169 14.58 10.16 -53.09
N THR A 170 15.03 9.39 -52.10
CA THR A 170 15.47 9.91 -50.82
C THR A 170 16.81 9.29 -50.44
N TYR A 171 17.66 10.11 -49.85
CA TYR A 171 18.99 9.75 -49.39
C TYR A 171 19.16 10.29 -47.97
N ASP A 172 19.34 9.36 -47.04
CA ASP A 172 19.62 9.65 -45.65
C ASP A 172 21.08 9.30 -45.36
N ILE A 173 21.87 10.33 -45.08
CA ILE A 173 23.29 10.22 -44.75
C ILE A 173 23.39 10.43 -43.25
N ILE A 174 23.60 9.35 -42.49
CA ILE A 174 23.54 9.36 -41.03
C ILE A 174 24.90 9.03 -40.45
N TYR A 175 25.44 9.93 -39.63
CA TYR A 175 26.64 9.70 -38.84
C TYR A 175 26.24 9.32 -37.41
N TYR A 176 26.63 8.12 -36.99
CA TYR A 176 26.48 7.62 -35.64
C TYR A 176 27.80 7.79 -34.89
N PHE A 177 27.77 8.57 -33.81
CA PHE A 177 28.92 8.74 -32.94
C PHE A 177 28.75 7.85 -31.71
N SER A 178 29.32 6.64 -31.70
CA SER A 178 29.21 5.74 -30.55
C SER A 178 30.33 6.01 -29.54
N PHE A 179 29.98 6.55 -28.37
CA PHE A 179 30.88 6.71 -27.24
C PHE A 179 30.55 5.66 -26.18
N LYS A 180 31.55 4.90 -25.73
CA LYS A 180 31.40 3.86 -24.70
C LYS A 180 32.38 4.07 -23.53
N PRO A 181 32.14 5.08 -22.66
CA PRO A 181 32.98 5.29 -21.49
C PRO A 181 32.80 4.19 -20.46
N THR A 182 33.91 3.80 -19.86
CA THR A 182 33.98 3.08 -18.59
C THR A 182 34.57 4.04 -17.57
N ILE A 183 33.76 4.45 -16.60
CA ILE A 183 34.16 5.39 -15.55
C ILE A 183 34.41 4.62 -14.25
N THR A 184 35.43 5.04 -13.50
CA THR A 184 35.65 4.57 -12.13
C THR A 184 35.44 5.75 -11.18
N ALA A 185 34.31 5.76 -10.48
CA ALA A 185 33.93 6.80 -9.54
C ALA A 185 34.34 6.43 -8.10
N VAL A 186 34.69 7.43 -7.30
CA VAL A 186 34.97 7.26 -5.87
C VAL A 186 33.69 7.54 -5.09
N VAL A 187 33.26 6.55 -4.31
CA VAL A 187 32.06 6.55 -3.50
C VAL A 187 32.46 6.40 -2.03
N ASN A 188 31.92 7.24 -1.14
CA ASN A 188 32.19 7.21 0.30
C ASN A 188 33.68 7.20 0.67
N ASN A 189 34.47 8.08 0.02
CA ASN A 189 35.89 8.36 0.29
C ASN A 189 36.86 7.16 0.31
N SER A 190 36.44 5.99 -0.19
CA SER A 190 37.27 4.78 -0.13
C SER A 190 36.87 3.69 -1.13
N LYS A 191 35.56 3.56 -1.42
CA LYS A 191 35.05 2.55 -2.35
C LYS A 191 35.09 3.08 -3.77
N THR A 192 35.67 2.34 -4.70
CA THR A 192 35.59 2.67 -6.12
C THR A 192 34.57 1.78 -6.82
N LEU A 193 33.64 2.38 -7.54
CA LEU A 193 32.67 1.67 -8.37
C LEU A 193 32.93 1.98 -9.84
N THR A 194 32.82 0.97 -10.68
CA THR A 194 33.06 1.09 -12.11
C THR A 194 31.74 0.96 -12.86
N TYR A 195 31.46 1.90 -13.75
CA TYR A 195 30.24 1.97 -14.53
C TYR A 195 30.57 1.99 -16.02
N GLN A 196 29.82 1.22 -16.80
CA GLN A 196 29.87 1.26 -18.26
C GLN A 196 28.71 2.10 -18.77
N LEU A 197 29.04 3.14 -19.50
CA LEU A 197 28.11 4.10 -20.06
C LEU A 197 28.11 3.99 -21.59
N SER A 198 27.07 4.51 -22.20
CA SER A 198 26.98 4.61 -23.66
C SER A 198 26.17 5.81 -24.07
N LEU A 199 26.66 6.55 -25.06
CA LEU A 199 25.95 7.62 -25.76
C LEU A 199 26.16 7.41 -27.26
N THR A 200 25.09 7.45 -28.05
CA THR A 200 25.17 7.28 -29.51
C THR A 200 24.40 8.38 -30.23
N PRO A 201 24.92 9.62 -30.27
CA PRO A 201 24.29 10.73 -30.98
C PRO A 201 24.24 10.44 -32.47
N LYS A 202 23.20 10.97 -33.12
CA LYS A 202 22.96 10.79 -34.56
C LYS A 202 22.95 12.15 -35.23
N VAL A 203 23.82 12.31 -36.23
CA VAL A 203 23.82 13.47 -37.11
C VAL A 203 23.30 13.01 -38.46
N LYS A 204 22.09 13.44 -38.81
CA LYS A 204 21.38 13.03 -40.02
C LYS A 204 21.35 14.18 -41.00
N VAL A 205 21.83 13.91 -42.22
CA VAL A 205 21.78 14.80 -43.38
C VAL A 205 20.86 14.14 -44.40
N SER A 206 19.68 14.72 -44.58
CA SER A 206 18.65 14.17 -45.47
C SER A 206 18.48 15.00 -46.73
N TYR A 207 18.34 14.29 -47.85
CA TYR A 207 18.02 14.88 -49.13
C TYR A 207 16.90 14.10 -49.81
N GLU A 208 15.92 14.83 -50.33
CA GLU A 208 14.80 14.28 -51.10
C GLU A 208 14.81 14.92 -52.49
N VAL A 209 14.74 14.09 -53.53
CA VAL A 209 14.75 14.51 -54.93
C VAL A 209 13.52 15.38 -55.18
N GLY A 210 13.77 16.64 -55.52
CA GLY A 210 12.74 17.67 -55.70
C GLY A 210 12.80 18.78 -54.64
N LYS A 211 13.40 18.51 -53.48
CA LYS A 211 13.79 19.57 -52.53
C LYS A 211 15.12 20.16 -52.95
N SER A 212 15.25 21.48 -52.80
CA SER A 212 16.49 22.20 -53.14
C SER A 212 17.45 22.29 -51.96
N VAL A 213 16.94 22.19 -50.73
CA VAL A 213 17.66 22.37 -49.46
C VAL A 213 17.84 21.02 -48.76
N ILE A 214 18.99 20.87 -48.10
CA ILE A 214 19.32 19.71 -47.26
C ILE A 214 18.82 19.95 -45.84
N ASP A 215 18.24 18.90 -45.24
CA ASP A 215 17.84 18.92 -43.84
C ASP A 215 18.95 18.35 -42.95
N PHE A 216 19.44 19.14 -42.00
CA PHE A 216 20.45 18.73 -41.02
C PHE A 216 19.78 18.57 -39.64
N THR A 217 19.78 17.37 -39.09
CA THR A 217 19.17 17.06 -37.79
C THR A 217 20.15 16.36 -36.87
N VAL A 218 20.13 16.72 -35.59
CA VAL A 218 20.96 16.09 -34.55
C VAL A 218 20.03 15.51 -33.48
N GLN A 219 20.26 14.26 -33.09
CA GLN A 219 19.48 13.54 -32.09
C GLN A 219 20.39 12.87 -31.06
N ASP A 220 19.81 12.50 -29.92
CA ASP A 220 20.46 11.73 -28.86
C ASP A 220 21.75 12.40 -28.33
N THR A 221 21.72 13.73 -28.18
CA THR A 221 22.88 14.56 -27.83
C THR A 221 23.25 14.51 -26.35
N GLU A 222 22.33 14.15 -25.47
CA GLU A 222 22.57 14.12 -24.03
C GLU A 222 22.00 12.84 -23.41
N LYS A 223 22.72 12.29 -22.44
CA LYS A 223 22.25 11.18 -21.63
C LYS A 223 22.79 11.28 -20.22
N GLU A 224 21.89 11.16 -19.27
CA GLU A 224 22.21 11.16 -17.86
C GLU A 224 22.17 9.74 -17.29
N PHE A 225 23.15 9.40 -16.47
CA PHE A 225 23.22 8.16 -15.71
C PHE A 225 23.17 8.48 -14.21
N LYS A 226 22.30 7.80 -13.48
CA LYS A 226 22.16 7.90 -12.03
C LYS A 226 22.18 6.52 -11.42
N ASP A 227 23.05 6.33 -10.43
CA ASP A 227 23.05 5.17 -9.56
C ASP A 227 22.63 5.60 -8.15
N THR A 228 21.62 4.96 -7.60
CA THR A 228 20.97 5.33 -6.33
C THR A 228 20.84 4.12 -5.42
N TYR A 229 20.90 4.34 -4.11
CA TYR A 229 20.58 3.32 -3.11
C TYR A 229 19.48 3.79 -2.16
N GLU A 230 18.69 2.83 -1.70
CA GLU A 230 17.66 3.05 -0.70
C GLU A 230 18.22 2.73 0.68
N LEU A 231 18.20 3.71 1.59
CA LEU A 231 18.36 3.47 3.02
C LEU A 231 16.97 3.30 3.63
N ILE A 232 16.75 2.14 4.24
CA ILE A 232 15.47 1.81 4.89
C ILE A 232 15.65 2.08 6.39
N ASN A 233 15.14 3.22 6.85
CA ASN A 233 15.16 3.57 8.26
C ASN A 233 13.86 3.10 8.93
N PRO A 234 13.92 2.22 9.95
CA PRO A 234 12.73 1.79 10.67
C PRO A 234 12.09 2.97 11.42
N THR A 235 10.77 3.01 11.43
CA THR A 235 10.03 4.04 12.16
C THR A 235 9.85 3.61 13.62
N TYR A 236 10.16 4.50 14.56
CA TYR A 236 10.00 4.26 16.00
C TYR A 236 8.82 5.05 16.57
N VAL A 237 8.13 4.48 17.56
CA VAL A 237 7.11 5.16 18.36
C VAL A 237 7.60 5.25 19.80
N ARG A 238 7.46 6.44 20.40
CA ARG A 238 7.78 6.65 21.81
C ARG A 238 6.49 6.58 22.63
N VAL A 239 6.38 5.55 23.47
CA VAL A 239 5.21 5.32 24.33
C VAL A 239 5.69 5.15 25.77
N PHE A 240 5.18 5.95 26.70
CA PHE A 240 5.60 5.95 28.11
C PHE A 240 7.13 6.02 28.32
N GLY A 241 7.85 6.76 27.47
CA GLY A 241 9.30 6.90 27.54
C GLY A 241 10.11 5.80 26.86
N LEU A 242 9.49 4.67 26.47
CA LEU A 242 10.13 3.59 25.72
C LEU A 242 10.04 3.85 24.21
N THR A 243 11.14 3.60 23.49
CA THR A 243 11.17 3.63 22.01
C THR A 243 10.97 2.21 21.49
N LEU A 244 9.84 1.99 20.82
CA LEU A 244 9.50 0.70 20.22
C LEU A 244 9.49 0.83 18.70
N ASP A 245 9.97 -0.21 18.01
CA ASP A 245 9.75 -0.35 16.57
C ASP A 245 8.25 -0.31 16.28
N LEU A 246 7.85 0.40 15.23
CA LEU A 246 6.42 0.52 14.86
C LEU A 246 5.79 -0.86 14.61
N SER A 247 6.56 -1.81 14.07
CA SER A 247 6.12 -3.20 13.87
C SER A 247 5.80 -3.91 15.19
N VAL A 248 6.63 -3.72 16.22
CA VAL A 248 6.41 -4.28 17.57
C VAL A 248 5.22 -3.60 18.24
N PHE A 249 5.10 -2.27 18.09
CA PHE A 249 3.97 -1.51 18.63
C PHE A 249 2.63 -1.92 17.99
N ARG A 250 2.61 -2.17 16.67
CA ARG A 250 1.43 -2.72 15.95
C ARG A 250 1.00 -4.06 16.53
N LEU A 251 1.95 -4.99 16.68
CA LEU A 251 1.67 -6.34 17.18
C LEU A 251 1.19 -6.30 18.64
N ALA A 252 1.80 -5.46 19.49
CA ALA A 252 1.37 -5.25 20.86
C ALA A 252 -0.05 -4.66 20.94
N SER A 253 -0.35 -3.65 20.12
CA SER A 253 -1.69 -3.02 20.07
C SER A 253 -2.76 -4.00 19.57
N MET A 254 -2.43 -4.81 18.56
CA MET A 254 -3.33 -5.83 18.00
C MET A 254 -3.63 -6.92 19.04
N THR A 255 -2.60 -7.52 19.62
CA THR A 255 -2.75 -8.57 20.65
C THR A 255 -3.50 -8.06 21.87
N SER A 256 -3.21 -6.85 22.35
CA SER A 256 -3.94 -6.22 23.46
C SER A 256 -5.42 -6.04 23.14
N SER A 257 -5.75 -5.59 21.91
CA SER A 257 -7.14 -5.39 21.49
C SER A 257 -7.93 -6.71 21.45
N PHE A 258 -7.34 -7.78 20.92
CA PHE A 258 -7.95 -9.12 20.91
C PHE A 258 -8.17 -9.70 22.30
N ILE A 259 -7.20 -9.54 23.20
CA ILE A 259 -7.31 -10.03 24.58
C ILE A 259 -8.41 -9.25 25.32
N CYS A 260 -8.43 -7.92 25.20
CA CYS A 260 -9.43 -7.10 25.87
C CYS A 260 -10.85 -7.38 25.35
N SER A 261 -11.03 -7.51 24.03
CA SER A 261 -12.35 -7.83 23.46
C SER A 261 -12.86 -9.21 23.90
N GLY A 262 -11.97 -10.22 23.92
CA GLY A 262 -12.30 -11.55 24.42
C GLY A 262 -12.71 -11.57 25.88
N LEU A 263 -11.98 -10.84 26.74
CA LEU A 263 -12.32 -10.73 28.17
C LEU A 263 -13.63 -9.98 28.41
N ILE A 264 -13.89 -8.88 27.68
CA ILE A 264 -15.16 -8.14 27.76
C ILE A 264 -16.32 -9.04 27.34
N ALA A 265 -16.20 -9.76 26.23
CA ALA A 265 -17.23 -10.69 25.75
C ALA A 265 -17.49 -11.82 26.77
N PHE A 266 -16.44 -12.38 27.36
CA PHE A 266 -16.57 -13.42 28.39
C PHE A 266 -17.31 -12.93 29.64
N ILE A 267 -17.00 -11.72 30.11
CA ILE A 267 -17.71 -11.11 31.25
C ILE A 267 -19.18 -10.86 30.90
N ALA A 268 -19.46 -10.35 29.69
CA ALA A 268 -20.82 -10.10 29.23
C ALA A 268 -21.65 -11.40 29.18
N ILE A 269 -21.12 -12.47 28.56
CA ILE A 269 -21.79 -13.78 28.44
C ILE A 269 -22.04 -14.42 29.80
N THR A 270 -21.05 -14.39 30.70
CA THR A 270 -21.21 -14.98 32.04
C THR A 270 -22.19 -14.21 32.92
N SER A 271 -22.34 -12.90 32.70
CA SER A 271 -23.31 -12.07 33.41
C SER A 271 -24.76 -12.34 32.99
N THR A 272 -25.01 -12.56 31.70
CA THR A 272 -26.36 -12.85 31.18
C THR A 272 -26.84 -14.25 31.57
N ILE A 273 -25.96 -15.26 31.54
CA ILE A 273 -26.31 -16.64 31.93
C ILE A 273 -26.66 -16.75 33.41
N SER A 274 -26.01 -15.97 34.28
CA SER A 274 -26.28 -16.01 35.73
C SER A 274 -27.64 -15.41 36.12
N SER A 275 -28.22 -14.52 35.30
CA SER A 275 -29.48 -13.84 35.63
C SER A 275 -30.73 -14.63 35.23
N SER A 276 -30.60 -15.73 34.47
CA SER A 276 -31.73 -16.44 33.86
C SER A 276 -32.14 -17.73 34.59
N ARG A 277 -31.58 -18.03 35.78
CA ARG A 277 -31.78 -19.33 36.45
C ARG A 277 -33.08 -19.49 37.28
N GLU A 278 -33.83 -18.43 37.60
CA GLU A 278 -35.03 -18.54 38.46
C GLU A 278 -36.36 -18.87 37.73
N LYS A 279 -36.41 -18.80 36.40
CA LYS A 279 -37.69 -18.93 35.64
C LYS A 279 -38.25 -20.34 35.36
N PRO A 280 -37.51 -21.48 35.43
CA PRO A 280 -38.01 -22.72 34.81
C PRO A 280 -39.07 -23.47 35.61
N LEU A 281 -39.27 -23.20 36.91
CA LEU A 281 -40.17 -23.99 37.77
C LEU A 281 -41.61 -23.43 37.76
N VAL A 282 -41.74 -22.10 37.85
CA VAL A 282 -43.03 -21.40 37.77
C VAL A 282 -43.67 -21.58 36.38
N ASP A 283 -42.88 -21.45 35.31
CA ASP A 283 -43.38 -21.59 33.93
C ASP A 283 -43.89 -23.00 33.64
N LYS A 284 -43.26 -24.05 34.23
CA LYS A 284 -43.72 -25.43 34.11
C LYS A 284 -45.08 -25.67 34.78
N LEU A 285 -45.33 -25.07 35.95
CA LEU A 285 -46.60 -25.20 36.66
C LEU A 285 -47.73 -24.48 35.94
N ILE A 286 -47.48 -23.27 35.44
CA ILE A 286 -48.45 -22.49 34.67
C ILE A 286 -48.86 -23.22 33.39
N ASN A 287 -47.90 -23.79 32.64
CA ASN A 287 -48.22 -24.50 31.40
C ASN A 287 -49.01 -25.79 31.65
N LYS A 288 -48.72 -26.52 32.73
CA LYS A 288 -49.37 -27.81 33.01
C LYS A 288 -50.83 -27.67 33.49
N TYR A 289 -51.15 -26.57 34.18
CA TYR A 289 -52.46 -26.36 34.82
C TYR A 289 -53.11 -25.04 34.35
N LYS A 290 -52.81 -24.63 33.11
CA LYS A 290 -53.24 -23.36 32.51
C LYS A 290 -54.75 -23.12 32.59
N ASP A 291 -55.52 -24.20 32.55
CA ASP A 291 -56.99 -24.16 32.49
C ASP A 291 -57.64 -23.79 33.85
N ILE A 292 -56.89 -23.90 34.95
CA ILE A 292 -57.39 -23.68 36.32
C ILE A 292 -56.70 -22.46 36.97
N ILE A 293 -55.59 -21.99 36.41
CA ILE A 293 -54.81 -20.87 36.94
C ILE A 293 -55.21 -19.56 36.27
N ILE A 294 -55.60 -18.56 37.07
CA ILE A 294 -55.89 -17.20 36.61
C ILE A 294 -54.80 -16.26 37.13
N ALA A 295 -54.29 -15.38 36.26
CA ALA A 295 -53.33 -14.36 36.65
C ALA A 295 -54.07 -13.14 37.24
N SER A 296 -53.71 -12.74 38.46
CA SER A 296 -54.13 -11.46 39.02
C SER A 296 -52.96 -10.48 38.99
N THR A 297 -53.24 -9.22 38.66
CA THR A 297 -52.25 -8.12 38.62
C THR A 297 -52.32 -7.26 39.88
N SER A 298 -53.17 -7.59 40.85
CA SER A 298 -53.28 -6.87 42.11
C SER A 298 -52.82 -7.74 43.27
N ASP A 299 -51.91 -7.21 44.10
CA ASP A 299 -51.43 -7.80 45.36
C ASP A 299 -52.53 -7.78 46.45
N GLU A 300 -53.62 -7.04 46.21
CA GLU A 300 -54.74 -6.90 47.13
C GLU A 300 -55.89 -7.85 46.77
N ILE A 301 -55.76 -9.13 47.14
CA ILE A 301 -56.94 -9.98 47.34
C ILE A 301 -57.49 -9.61 48.71
N GLY A 302 -58.53 -8.78 48.72
CA GLY A 302 -59.16 -8.24 49.93
C GLY A 302 -59.37 -9.32 50.99
N THR A 303 -58.57 -9.24 52.07
CA THR A 303 -58.65 -10.14 53.22
C THR A 303 -59.79 -9.68 54.13
N THR A 304 -61.01 -9.72 53.61
CA THR A 304 -62.21 -9.48 54.42
C THR A 304 -62.65 -10.81 55.02
N GLN A 305 -62.17 -11.08 56.24
CA GLN A 305 -62.66 -12.09 57.20
C GLN A 305 -62.42 -13.59 56.90
N ALA A 306 -61.34 -13.97 56.22
CA ALA A 306 -60.90 -15.37 56.23
C ALA A 306 -60.15 -15.68 57.53
N SER A 307 -60.66 -16.60 58.35
CA SER A 307 -60.16 -16.87 59.71
C SER A 307 -59.05 -17.94 59.75
N ARG A 308 -58.82 -18.69 58.67
CA ARG A 308 -57.82 -19.77 58.64
C ARG A 308 -57.01 -19.80 57.35
N LYS A 309 -55.69 -19.85 57.50
CA LYS A 309 -54.72 -19.95 56.40
C LYS A 309 -54.05 -21.33 56.43
N VAL A 310 -54.05 -22.03 55.31
CA VAL A 310 -53.44 -23.36 55.14
C VAL A 310 -52.33 -23.27 54.10
N VAL A 311 -51.08 -23.50 54.51
CA VAL A 311 -49.94 -23.52 53.58
C VAL A 311 -49.75 -24.94 53.06
N LEU A 312 -49.80 -25.12 51.75
CA LEU A 312 -49.65 -26.41 51.08
C LEU A 312 -48.19 -26.63 50.67
N THR A 313 -47.70 -27.85 50.85
CA THR A 313 -46.32 -28.25 50.50
C THR A 313 -46.18 -28.73 49.05
N ASP A 314 -47.26 -29.24 48.45
CA ASP A 314 -47.32 -29.69 47.06
C ASP A 314 -48.40 -28.93 46.27
N PHE A 315 -48.05 -28.49 45.07
CA PHE A 315 -48.97 -27.84 44.14
C PHE A 315 -50.08 -28.79 43.67
N LYS A 316 -49.80 -30.10 43.58
CA LYS A 316 -50.80 -31.09 43.15
C LYS A 316 -51.99 -31.14 44.08
N ASP A 317 -51.77 -30.95 45.38
CA ASP A 317 -52.84 -30.94 46.36
C ASP A 317 -53.68 -29.66 46.26
N MET A 318 -53.05 -28.52 45.94
CA MET A 318 -53.78 -27.29 45.61
C MET A 318 -54.71 -27.48 44.40
N VAL A 319 -54.25 -28.18 43.36
CA VAL A 319 -55.07 -28.48 42.17
C VAL A 319 -56.24 -29.39 42.50
N LYS A 320 -56.06 -30.40 43.36
CA LYS A 320 -57.16 -31.28 43.80
C LYS A 320 -58.24 -30.48 44.54
N VAL A 321 -57.85 -29.63 45.49
CA VAL A 321 -58.79 -28.79 46.24
C VAL A 321 -59.53 -27.85 45.30
N ALA A 322 -58.81 -27.18 44.39
CA ALA A 322 -59.40 -26.30 43.38
C ALA A 322 -60.45 -27.02 42.51
N THR A 323 -60.16 -28.25 42.09
CA THR A 323 -61.04 -29.07 41.23
C THR A 323 -62.30 -29.52 41.99
N ILE A 324 -62.15 -30.01 43.23
CA ILE A 324 -63.26 -30.46 44.07
C ILE A 324 -64.20 -29.29 44.40
N ARG A 325 -63.63 -28.12 44.71
CA ARG A 325 -64.39 -26.91 45.05
C ARG A 325 -64.90 -26.15 43.82
N LYS A 326 -64.46 -26.52 42.62
CA LYS A 326 -64.73 -25.80 41.36
C LYS A 326 -64.36 -24.31 41.44
N LYS A 327 -63.22 -24.00 42.06
CA LYS A 327 -62.69 -22.63 42.23
C LYS A 327 -61.33 -22.51 41.52
N PRO A 328 -61.02 -21.36 40.89
CA PRO A 328 -59.75 -21.16 40.19
C PRO A 328 -58.59 -20.88 41.17
N ILE A 329 -57.38 -21.23 40.77
CA ILE A 329 -56.15 -20.89 41.50
C ILE A 329 -55.65 -19.54 41.00
N ILE A 330 -55.46 -18.59 41.90
CA ILE A 330 -54.99 -17.24 41.59
C ILE A 330 -53.47 -17.20 41.72
N LYS A 331 -52.78 -16.82 40.64
CA LYS A 331 -51.36 -16.48 40.67
C LYS A 331 -51.21 -15.02 41.12
N VAL A 332 -50.47 -14.81 42.19
CA VAL A 332 -50.07 -13.49 42.69
C VAL A 332 -48.56 -13.36 42.52
N SER A 333 -48.13 -12.27 41.87
CA SER A 333 -46.72 -11.94 41.71
C SER A 333 -46.50 -10.47 42.00
N ASN A 334 -45.52 -10.18 42.84
CA ASN A 334 -45.09 -8.81 43.10
C ASN A 334 -44.46 -8.20 41.83
N GLU A 335 -44.43 -6.87 41.69
CA GLU A 335 -44.06 -6.13 40.46
C GLU A 335 -42.69 -6.53 39.89
N ALA A 336 -41.78 -7.07 40.72
CA ALA A 336 -40.46 -7.55 40.34
C ALA A 336 -40.40 -9.04 39.89
N GLY A 337 -41.52 -9.78 39.89
CA GLY A 337 -41.61 -11.16 39.41
C GLY A 337 -40.83 -12.23 40.21
N SER A 338 -40.19 -11.85 41.32
CA SER A 338 -39.28 -12.71 42.09
C SER A 338 -39.97 -13.61 43.12
N ASN A 339 -41.13 -13.20 43.64
CA ASN A 339 -41.92 -13.98 44.59
C ASN A 339 -43.30 -14.28 43.99
N VAL A 340 -43.41 -15.42 43.30
CA VAL A 340 -44.67 -15.92 42.76
C VAL A 340 -45.32 -16.83 43.79
N ARG A 341 -46.56 -16.54 44.18
CA ARG A 341 -47.36 -17.39 45.05
C ARG A 341 -48.67 -17.76 44.38
N PHE A 342 -49.15 -18.96 44.68
CA PHE A 342 -50.44 -19.44 44.20
C PHE A 342 -51.41 -19.51 45.37
N ILE A 343 -52.61 -18.99 45.17
CA ILE A 343 -53.63 -18.81 46.22
C ILE A 343 -54.97 -19.35 45.74
N LEU A 344 -55.66 -20.10 46.60
CA LEU A 344 -57.04 -20.53 46.39
C LEU A 344 -57.88 -20.05 47.59
N VAL A 345 -59.00 -19.38 47.31
CA VAL A 345 -59.90 -18.82 48.34
C VAL A 345 -61.19 -19.66 48.37
N ASP A 346 -61.49 -20.25 49.52
CA ASP A 346 -62.65 -21.10 49.78
C ASP A 346 -63.35 -20.63 51.06
N ASP A 347 -64.39 -19.81 50.90
CA ASP A 347 -65.16 -19.16 51.98
C ASP A 347 -64.26 -18.52 53.07
N ASP A 348 -64.07 -19.19 54.20
CA ASP A 348 -63.30 -18.72 55.36
C ASP A 348 -61.83 -19.23 55.40
N VAL A 349 -61.42 -20.04 54.41
CA VAL A 349 -60.09 -20.67 54.32
C VAL A 349 -59.31 -20.23 53.08
N ILE A 350 -58.06 -19.82 53.27
CA ILE A 350 -57.12 -19.51 52.20
C ILE A 350 -56.03 -20.58 52.12
N TYR A 351 -55.90 -21.22 50.95
CA TYR A 351 -54.81 -22.15 50.65
C TYR A 351 -53.70 -21.41 49.90
N GLU A 352 -52.47 -21.45 50.41
CA GLU A 352 -51.30 -20.80 49.78
C GLU A 352 -50.22 -21.83 49.46
N TYR A 353 -49.67 -21.76 48.25
CA TYR A 353 -48.50 -22.54 47.83
C TYR A 353 -47.38 -21.58 47.41
N ILE A 354 -46.22 -21.76 48.04
CA ILE A 354 -45.00 -21.02 47.73
C ILE A 354 -44.03 -22.01 47.07
N PRO A 355 -43.70 -21.84 45.78
CA PRO A 355 -42.73 -22.71 45.12
C PRO A 355 -41.36 -22.54 45.76
N SER A 356 -40.90 -23.58 46.46
CA SER A 356 -39.53 -23.71 46.97
C SER A 356 -38.85 -24.89 46.26
N GLU A 357 -37.55 -24.77 45.95
CA GLU A 357 -36.81 -25.81 45.20
C GLU A 357 -36.68 -27.15 45.95
N GLU A 358 -37.06 -27.24 47.23
CA GLU A 358 -36.90 -28.45 48.04
C GLU A 358 -38.06 -29.46 47.88
N SER A 359 -39.28 -29.04 47.56
CA SER A 359 -40.43 -29.95 47.54
C SER A 359 -40.60 -30.79 46.26
N PHE A 360 -39.81 -30.55 45.20
CA PHE A 360 -39.86 -31.35 43.96
C PHE A 360 -38.78 -32.44 43.87
N LYS A 361 -37.90 -32.57 44.88
CA LYS A 361 -36.87 -33.62 44.93
C LYS A 361 -37.33 -34.93 45.59
N ILE A 362 -38.48 -34.94 46.25
CA ILE A 362 -39.02 -36.14 46.91
C ILE A 362 -40.20 -36.67 46.10
N GLN A 363 -39.93 -37.17 44.90
CA GLN A 363 -40.71 -38.18 44.18
C GLN A 363 -40.13 -38.31 42.77
N LYS A 364 -39.07 -39.11 42.67
CA LYS A 364 -38.70 -39.76 41.42
C LYS A 364 -38.58 -41.24 41.65
#